data_AF-A0AA85JYM0-F1
#
_entry.id   AF-A0AA85JYM0-F1
#
_cell.length_a   1.000
_cell.length_b   1.000
_cell.length_c   1.000
_cell.angle_alpha   90.00
_cell.angle_beta   90.00
_cell.angle_gamma   90.00
#
_symmetry.space_group_name_H-M   'P 1'
#
loop_
_entity.id
_entity.type
_entity.pdbx_description
1 polymer ?
#
loop_
_entity_poly.entity_id
_entity_poly.type
_entity_poly.pdbx_seq_one_letter_code
_entity_poly.pdbx_strand_id
1 'polypeptide(L)'
;MKTVYFNSISDKSISNIFRRAQLFRFDTVEDPPEWKERGVGILKILRHKTSGCYRLLMRRDRTFKVCANHFILDSMQLRPNCGSTKAFVWSTLADYADEVVKPESLGIRFANEKFAEEFQKLFEEGRQASVGKCTDKKPSRDSHGGDTGSLKEDESADIHKLSNTVKECLKINTGDSTKNEA
;
A
#
# COMPACT_ATOMS: atom_id res chain seq x y z
N MET A 1 9.71 -14.71 20.51
CA MET A 1 9.69 -13.83 19.33
C MET A 1 9.03 -12.53 19.71
N LYS A 2 9.78 -11.42 19.83
CA LYS A 2 9.19 -10.08 19.98
C LYS A 2 9.45 -9.34 18.69
N THR A 3 8.42 -9.28 17.84
CA THR A 3 8.43 -8.46 16.63
C THR A 3 8.65 -7.02 17.04
N VAL A 4 9.65 -6.37 16.43
CA VAL A 4 9.99 -4.98 16.77
C VAL A 4 8.96 -4.07 16.12
N TYR A 5 7.80 -3.99 16.74
CA TYR A 5 6.82 -2.96 16.48
C TYR A 5 7.21 -1.76 17.32
N PHE A 6 7.92 -0.82 16.67
CA PHE A 6 8.30 0.43 17.30
C PHE A 6 7.04 1.26 17.63
N ASN A 7 6.50 1.04 18.82
CA ASN A 7 5.77 2.05 19.58
C ASN A 7 6.79 2.78 20.45
N SER A 8 7.38 3.86 19.92
CA SER A 8 8.23 4.77 20.70
C SER A 8 8.26 6.15 20.04
N ILE A 9 8.00 7.18 20.85
CA ILE A 9 7.83 8.60 20.52
C ILE A 9 9.18 9.27 20.19
N SER A 10 10.07 8.58 19.45
CA SER A 10 11.37 9.13 19.04
C SER A 10 11.67 8.91 17.55
N ASP A 11 10.64 8.89 16.71
CA ASP A 11 10.84 8.83 15.27
C ASP A 11 11.34 10.20 14.79
N LYS A 12 12.67 10.31 14.63
CA LYS A 12 13.31 11.42 13.90
C LYS A 12 13.01 11.30 12.40
N SER A 13 11.75 11.08 12.00
CA SER A 13 11.34 11.06 10.61
C SER A 13 11.07 12.48 10.12
N ILE A 14 11.26 12.69 8.82
CA ILE A 14 10.78 13.88 8.13
C ILE A 14 9.47 13.47 7.47
N SER A 15 8.38 14.17 7.78
CA SER A 15 7.09 13.94 7.13
C SER A 15 7.01 14.74 5.83
N ASN A 16 6.80 14.05 4.72
CA ASN A 16 6.83 14.66 3.38
C ASN A 16 5.42 14.95 2.84
N ILE A 17 4.38 14.26 3.31
CA ILE A 17 2.97 14.49 2.92
C ILE A 17 2.04 14.43 4.13
N PHE A 18 1.04 15.32 4.13
CA PHE A 18 -0.14 15.26 5.00
C PHE A 18 -1.38 15.58 4.14
N ARG A 19 -2.10 14.56 3.69
CA ARG A 19 -3.31 14.74 2.87
C ARG A 19 -4.44 13.89 3.41
N ARG A 20 -5.64 14.48 3.40
CA ARG A 20 -6.86 13.74 3.72
C ARG A 20 -7.17 12.79 2.57
N ALA A 21 -7.46 11.54 2.89
CA ALA A 21 -7.77 10.50 1.92
C ALA A 21 -8.77 9.49 2.49
N GLN A 22 -9.37 8.70 1.61
CA GLN A 22 -10.17 7.53 1.93
C GLN A 22 -9.40 6.30 1.46
N LEU A 23 -9.18 5.36 2.37
CA LEU A 23 -8.48 4.11 2.14
C LEU A 23 -9.48 2.96 2.07
N PHE A 24 -9.27 2.07 1.12
CA PHE A 24 -10.05 0.87 0.85
C PHE A 24 -9.16 -0.36 0.93
N ARG A 25 -9.78 -1.50 1.22
CA ARG A 25 -9.18 -2.83 1.21
C ARG A 25 -9.97 -3.69 0.24
N PHE A 26 -9.29 -4.45 -0.60
CA PHE A 26 -9.93 -5.46 -1.43
C PHE A 26 -10.18 -6.72 -0.59
N ASP A 27 -11.43 -7.10 -0.45
CA ASP A 27 -11.86 -8.29 0.28
C ASP A 27 -12.10 -9.44 -0.69
N THR A 28 -11.22 -10.44 -0.66
CA THR A 28 -11.29 -11.62 -1.53
C THR A 28 -12.11 -12.76 -0.93
N VAL A 29 -12.54 -12.63 0.33
CA VAL A 29 -13.34 -13.64 1.03
C VAL A 29 -14.82 -13.55 0.65
N GLU A 30 -15.27 -12.36 0.27
CA GLU A 30 -16.64 -12.15 -0.23
C GLU A 30 -16.81 -12.74 -1.65
N ASP A 31 -18.04 -13.15 -1.96
CA ASP A 31 -18.43 -13.62 -3.29
C ASP A 31 -19.59 -12.75 -3.83
N PRO A 32 -19.32 -11.82 -4.76
CA PRO A 32 -18.03 -11.57 -5.44
C PRO A 32 -17.04 -10.75 -4.58
N PRO A 33 -15.72 -10.84 -4.87
CA PRO A 33 -14.71 -9.99 -4.25
C PRO A 33 -15.02 -8.50 -4.42
N GLU A 34 -14.86 -7.72 -3.35
CA GLU A 34 -15.28 -6.32 -3.34
C GLU A 34 -14.31 -5.37 -2.62
N TRP A 35 -14.39 -4.08 -2.95
CA TRP A 35 -13.65 -3.03 -2.25
C TRP A 35 -14.44 -2.53 -1.04
N LYS A 36 -13.91 -2.74 0.16
CA LYS A 36 -14.50 -2.23 1.41
C LYS A 36 -13.73 -1.00 1.93
N GLU A 37 -14.43 -0.05 2.53
CA GLU A 37 -13.77 1.06 3.20
C GLU A 37 -12.93 0.55 4.38
N ARG A 38 -11.64 0.88 4.37
CA ARG A 38 -10.71 0.57 5.46
C ARG A 38 -10.60 1.75 6.43
N GLY A 39 -10.65 2.98 5.94
CA GLY A 39 -10.77 4.16 6.80
C GLY A 39 -10.55 5.50 6.10
N VAL A 40 -11.06 6.57 6.71
CA VAL A 40 -10.90 7.96 6.27
C VAL A 40 -10.05 8.73 7.27
N GLY A 41 -9.08 9.50 6.79
CA GLY A 41 -8.28 10.37 7.65
C GLY A 41 -7.07 10.97 6.96
N ILE A 42 -6.07 11.38 7.75
CA ILE A 42 -4.83 11.98 7.23
C ILE A 42 -3.81 10.87 6.95
N LEU A 43 -3.42 10.78 5.68
CA LEU A 43 -2.29 9.99 5.20
C LEU A 43 -0.99 10.76 5.40
N LYS A 44 0.03 10.06 5.91
CA LYS A 44 1.40 10.55 6.01
C LYS A 44 2.36 9.63 5.28
N ILE A 45 3.27 10.21 4.50
CA ILE A 45 4.47 9.52 4.02
C ILE A 45 5.64 10.07 4.83
N LEU A 46 6.30 9.18 5.58
CA LEU A 46 7.36 9.51 6.51
C LEU A 46 8.68 8.93 5.99
N ARG A 47 9.73 9.74 5.94
CA ARG A 47 11.09 9.29 5.62
C ARG A 47 11.90 9.18 6.90
N HIS A 48 12.47 8.00 7.15
CA HIS A 48 13.42 7.81 8.24
C HIS A 48 14.75 8.49 7.91
N LYS A 49 15.25 9.38 8.78
CA LYS A 49 16.43 10.21 8.50
C LYS A 49 17.71 9.41 8.22
N THR A 50 17.92 8.32 8.96
CA THR A 50 19.19 7.57 8.88
C THR A 50 19.18 6.54 7.76
N SER A 51 18.13 5.71 7.68
CA SER A 51 18.05 4.68 6.62
C SER A 51 17.58 5.24 5.28
N GLY A 52 16.92 6.40 5.28
CA GLY A 52 16.29 6.97 4.10
C GLY A 52 15.01 6.25 3.68
N CYS A 53 14.55 5.24 4.42
CA CYS A 53 13.37 4.46 4.10
C CYS A 53 12.08 5.24 4.28
N TYR A 54 11.15 5.05 3.35
CA TYR A 54 9.84 5.69 3.38
C TYR A 54 8.82 4.71 3.96
N ARG A 55 7.91 5.22 4.80
CA ARG A 55 6.76 4.47 5.30
C ARG A 55 5.48 5.26 5.10
N LEU A 56 4.43 4.54 4.77
CA LEU A 56 3.07 5.04 4.69
C LEU A 56 2.41 4.81 6.05
N LEU A 57 1.84 5.86 6.63
CA LEU A 57 1.10 5.80 7.90
C LEU A 57 -0.21 6.57 7.76
N MET A 58 -1.34 5.91 8.02
CA MET A 58 -2.66 6.53 8.01
C MET A 58 -3.42 6.17 9.28
N ARG A 59 -4.12 7.14 9.84
CA ARG A 59 -5.01 6.95 11.00
C ARG A 59 -6.41 7.42 10.66
N ARG A 60 -7.41 6.71 11.18
CA ARG A 60 -8.82 7.07 11.06
C ARG A 60 -9.14 8.32 11.85
N ASP A 61 -10.06 9.13 11.34
CA ASP A 61 -10.61 10.24 12.09
C ASP A 61 -11.32 9.76 13.36
N ARG A 62 -11.36 10.64 14.37
CA ARG A 62 -12.01 10.46 15.70
C ARG A 62 -11.41 9.34 16.55
N THR A 63 -11.28 8.13 16.02
CA THR A 63 -10.74 6.97 16.74
C THR A 63 -9.22 6.95 16.79
N PHE A 64 -8.55 7.64 15.87
CA PHE A 64 -7.09 7.66 15.72
C PHE A 64 -6.43 6.28 15.56
N LYS A 65 -7.23 5.22 15.33
CA LYS A 65 -6.75 3.87 15.03
C LYS A 65 -6.00 3.88 13.71
N VAL A 66 -4.88 3.15 13.66
CA VAL A 66 -4.12 2.97 12.43
C VAL A 66 -4.97 2.20 11.41
N CYS A 67 -4.98 2.64 10.16
CA CYS A 67 -5.64 1.94 9.06
C CYS A 67 -4.69 1.63 7.89
N ALA A 68 -3.45 2.10 7.93
CA ALA A 68 -2.33 1.61 7.11
C ALA A 68 -1.02 1.96 7.79
N ASN A 69 -0.08 1.02 7.78
CA ASN A 69 1.28 1.20 8.31
C ASN A 69 2.24 0.19 7.68
N HIS A 70 2.95 0.59 6.63
CA HIS A 70 3.93 -0.26 5.95
C HIS A 70 5.04 0.59 5.33
N PHE A 71 6.20 -0.03 5.10
CA PHE A 71 7.26 0.58 4.30
C PHE A 71 6.85 0.62 2.82
N ILE A 72 7.32 1.65 2.11
CA ILE A 72 7.25 1.71 0.66
C ILE A 72 8.48 0.97 0.13
N LEU A 73 8.25 -0.15 -0.57
CA LEU A 73 9.29 -1.04 -1.06
C LEU A 73 9.34 -1.00 -2.58
N ASP A 74 10.50 -1.33 -3.16
CA ASP A 74 10.77 -1.27 -4.60
C ASP A 74 9.81 -2.14 -5.42
N SER A 75 9.41 -3.27 -4.85
CA SER A 75 8.47 -4.23 -5.43
C SER A 75 7.02 -3.73 -5.47
N MET A 76 6.67 -2.65 -4.76
CA MET A 76 5.31 -2.12 -4.77
C MET A 76 5.05 -1.30 -6.03
N GLN A 77 3.94 -1.55 -6.71
CA GLN A 77 3.56 -0.79 -7.89
C GLN A 77 2.26 -0.03 -7.65
N LEU A 78 2.31 1.29 -7.81
CA LEU A 78 1.13 2.14 -7.79
C LEU A 78 0.45 2.09 -9.16
N ARG A 79 -0.82 1.68 -9.21
CA ARG A 79 -1.62 1.67 -10.45
C ARG A 79 -2.79 2.64 -10.33
N PRO A 80 -3.05 3.49 -11.35
CA PRO A 80 -4.28 4.28 -11.39
C PRO A 80 -5.51 3.37 -11.36
N ASN A 81 -6.52 3.76 -10.58
CA ASN A 81 -7.81 3.06 -10.62
C ASN A 81 -8.56 3.48 -11.90
N CYS A 82 -9.04 2.53 -12.68
CA CYS A 82 -9.62 2.75 -14.02
C CYS A 82 -10.52 3.99 -14.09
N GLY A 83 -10.15 4.97 -14.92
CA GLY A 83 -10.90 6.21 -15.14
C GLY A 83 -10.80 7.28 -14.05
N SER A 84 -10.03 7.06 -12.98
CA SER A 84 -9.86 8.04 -11.90
C SER A 84 -8.46 8.66 -11.90
N THR A 85 -8.39 9.98 -12.00
CA THR A 85 -7.15 10.75 -11.76
C THR A 85 -6.85 10.96 -10.27
N LYS A 86 -7.78 10.54 -9.39
CA LYS A 86 -7.74 10.82 -7.95
C LYS A 86 -7.55 9.57 -7.09
N ALA A 87 -7.44 8.40 -7.71
CA ALA A 87 -7.40 7.13 -7.00
C ALA A 87 -6.34 6.18 -7.54
N PHE A 88 -5.71 5.47 -6.62
CA PHE A 88 -4.67 4.50 -6.92
C PHE A 88 -4.90 3.20 -6.16
N VAL A 89 -4.36 2.11 -6.70
CA VAL A 89 -4.33 0.79 -6.07
C VAL A 89 -2.89 0.28 -6.01
N TRP A 90 -2.55 -0.43 -4.95
CA TRP A 90 -1.27 -1.13 -4.79
C TRP A 90 -1.43 -2.33 -3.85
N SER A 91 -0.46 -3.23 -3.85
CA SER A 91 -0.39 -4.34 -2.91
C SER A 91 0.81 -4.17 -1.98
N THR A 92 0.64 -4.56 -0.72
CA THR A 92 1.71 -4.62 0.28
C THR A 92 1.67 -6.00 0.94
N LEU A 93 2.84 -6.60 1.18
CA LEU A 93 2.93 -7.91 1.83
C LEU A 93 2.93 -7.82 3.37
N ALA A 94 3.21 -6.63 3.90
CA ALA A 94 3.44 -6.44 5.33
C ALA A 94 2.83 -5.14 5.88
N ASP A 95 1.50 -5.01 5.79
CA ASP A 95 0.78 -3.95 6.48
C ASP A 95 0.59 -4.25 7.96
N TYR A 96 0.83 -3.25 8.80
CA TYR A 96 0.80 -3.34 10.26
C TYR A 96 -0.26 -2.42 10.89
N ALA A 97 -1.46 -2.34 10.30
CA ALA A 97 -2.53 -1.50 10.82
C ALA A 97 -3.20 -2.07 12.09
N ASP A 98 -3.36 -3.40 12.18
CA ASP A 98 -4.09 -4.10 13.26
C ASP A 98 -3.17 -4.70 14.31
N GLU A 99 -1.96 -4.18 14.45
CA GLU A 99 -0.92 -4.78 15.29
C GLU A 99 -0.54 -6.23 14.91
N VAL A 100 -0.86 -6.61 13.67
CA VAL A 100 -0.48 -7.87 13.04
C VAL A 100 -0.07 -7.58 11.61
N VAL A 101 1.06 -8.17 11.18
CA VAL A 101 1.54 -8.07 9.79
C VAL A 101 0.64 -8.90 8.88
N LYS A 102 0.05 -8.26 7.87
CA LYS A 102 -0.82 -8.92 6.89
C LYS A 102 -0.51 -8.44 5.46
N PRO A 103 -0.63 -9.33 4.46
CA PRO A 103 -0.69 -8.90 3.07
C PRO A 103 -2.04 -8.22 2.81
N GLU A 104 -2.02 -7.12 2.07
CA GLU A 104 -3.20 -6.30 1.78
C GLU A 104 -3.14 -5.74 0.35
N SER A 105 -4.27 -5.78 -0.35
CA SER A 105 -4.51 -5.00 -1.57
C SER A 105 -5.29 -3.74 -1.21
N LEU A 106 -4.62 -2.59 -1.34
CA LEU A 106 -5.10 -1.32 -0.86
C LEU A 106 -5.47 -0.41 -2.03
N GLY A 107 -6.54 0.34 -1.83
CA GLY A 107 -6.99 1.41 -2.72
C GLY A 107 -7.02 2.71 -1.96
N ILE A 108 -6.59 3.81 -2.56
CA ILE A 108 -6.68 5.14 -1.94
C ILE A 108 -7.35 6.11 -2.89
N ARG A 109 -8.16 7.00 -2.33
CA ARG A 109 -8.82 8.09 -3.05
C ARG A 109 -8.57 9.42 -2.35
N PHE A 110 -8.19 10.42 -3.13
CA PHE A 110 -8.01 11.80 -2.68
C PHE A 110 -9.16 12.68 -3.14
N ALA A 111 -9.40 13.79 -2.43
CA ALA A 111 -10.42 14.77 -2.82
C ALA A 111 -10.09 15.45 -4.17
N ASN A 112 -8.80 15.73 -4.38
CA ASN A 112 -8.29 16.52 -5.50
C ASN A 112 -7.17 15.77 -6.23
N GLU A 113 -7.09 15.98 -7.54
CA GLU A 113 -6.05 15.40 -8.42
C GLU A 113 -4.65 15.84 -8.03
N LYS A 114 -4.46 17.12 -7.70
CA LYS A 114 -3.20 17.64 -7.17
C LYS A 114 -2.66 16.82 -5.97
N PHE A 115 -3.54 16.39 -5.07
CA PHE A 115 -3.10 15.59 -3.91
C PHE A 115 -2.75 14.15 -4.30
N ALA A 116 -3.43 13.61 -5.31
CA ALA A 116 -3.12 12.32 -5.90
C ALA A 116 -1.74 12.35 -6.60
N GLU A 117 -1.46 13.38 -7.39
CA GLU A 117 -0.15 13.59 -8.04
C GLU A 117 0.99 13.75 -7.02
N GLU A 118 0.81 14.58 -6.00
CA GLU A 118 1.78 14.73 -4.90
C GLU A 118 2.07 13.38 -4.24
N PHE A 119 1.03 12.60 -3.94
CA PHE A 119 1.16 11.26 -3.37
C PHE A 119 1.91 10.32 -4.30
N GLN A 120 1.54 10.25 -5.59
CA GLN A 120 2.19 9.39 -6.57
C GLN A 120 3.69 9.70 -6.68
N LYS A 121 4.05 10.97 -6.76
CA LYS A 121 5.45 11.41 -6.83
C LYS A 121 6.26 10.93 -5.63
N LEU A 122 5.73 11.13 -4.42
CA LEU A 122 6.44 10.76 -3.19
C LEU A 122 6.44 9.26 -2.93
N PHE A 123 5.41 8.54 -3.38
CA PHE A 123 5.39 7.08 -3.35
C PHE A 123 6.51 6.52 -4.25
N GLU A 124 6.63 7.03 -5.47
CA GLU A 124 7.66 6.62 -6.41
C GLU A 124 9.08 6.98 -5.92
N GLU A 125 9.26 8.16 -5.33
CA GLU A 125 10.51 8.54 -4.67
C GLU A 125 10.88 7.55 -3.55
N GLY A 126 9.91 7.18 -2.71
CA GLY A 126 10.08 6.20 -1.65
C GLY A 126 10.44 4.80 -2.19
N ARG A 127 9.80 4.39 -3.27
CA ARG A 127 10.06 3.13 -3.98
C ARG A 127 11.51 3.08 -4.47
N GLN A 128 11.96 4.11 -5.19
CA GLN A 128 13.34 4.23 -5.69
C GLN A 128 14.37 4.31 -4.56
N ALA A 129 14.05 5.01 -3.46
CA ALA A 129 14.93 5.11 -2.30
C ALA A 129 15.10 3.78 -1.55
N SER A 130 14.16 2.84 -1.71
CA SER A 130 14.15 1.57 -1.00
C SER A 130 15.12 0.52 -1.58
N VAL A 131 15.52 0.68 -2.85
CA VAL A 131 16.43 -0.23 -3.57
C VAL A 131 17.72 -0.44 -2.78
N GLY A 132 17.93 -1.67 -2.30
CA GLY A 132 19.11 -2.09 -1.54
C GLY A 132 19.24 -1.55 -0.11
N LYS A 133 18.27 -0.77 0.39
CA LYS A 133 18.35 -0.08 1.70
C LYS A 133 17.28 -0.52 2.68
N CYS A 134 16.05 -0.74 2.21
CA CYS A 134 14.89 -0.96 3.07
C CYS A 134 14.50 -2.45 3.12
N THR A 135 15.49 -3.28 3.42
CA THR A 135 15.29 -4.67 3.82
C THR A 135 15.43 -4.76 5.34
N ASP A 136 14.69 -5.65 5.99
CA ASP A 136 14.69 -5.88 7.44
C ASP A 136 16.07 -6.36 7.94
N LYS A 137 17.06 -5.46 8.01
CA LYS A 137 18.38 -5.76 8.58
C LYS A 137 18.31 -5.71 10.10
N LYS A 138 18.36 -6.89 10.71
CA LYS A 138 18.62 -7.16 12.13
C LYS A 138 19.92 -6.46 12.58
N PRO A 139 19.96 -5.75 13.72
CA PRO A 139 21.22 -5.41 14.37
C PRO A 139 21.79 -6.66 15.07
N SER A 140 23.07 -6.98 14.86
CA SER A 140 23.87 -7.96 15.64
C SER A 140 24.32 -7.32 16.96
N ARG A 141 24.45 -7.97 18.12
CA ARG A 141 25.08 -9.24 18.60
C ARG A 141 24.39 -9.64 19.95
N ASP A 142 24.35 -10.86 20.50
CA ASP A 142 25.25 -12.02 20.58
C ASP A 142 24.50 -13.39 20.64
N SER A 143 25.26 -14.44 20.28
CA SER A 143 25.13 -15.93 20.32
C SER A 143 23.98 -16.65 21.05
N HIS A 144 23.29 -17.59 20.36
CA HIS A 144 23.30 -19.06 20.63
C HIS A 144 22.25 -19.85 19.78
N GLY A 145 22.74 -20.78 18.95
CA GLY A 145 22.29 -22.19 18.74
C GLY A 145 20.90 -22.56 18.19
N GLY A 146 20.90 -23.17 16.97
CA GLY A 146 19.99 -24.23 16.46
C GLY A 146 18.52 -23.86 16.17
N ASP A 147 17.76 -24.43 15.24
CA ASP A 147 17.89 -25.49 14.25
C ASP A 147 16.71 -25.35 13.24
N THR A 148 16.86 -26.01 12.10
CA THR A 148 16.11 -26.16 10.84
C THR A 148 14.57 -26.26 10.82
N GLY A 149 14.00 -25.91 9.65
CA GLY A 149 12.63 -26.28 9.24
C GLY A 149 12.12 -25.53 8.00
N SER A 150 12.27 -26.14 6.83
CA SER A 150 11.90 -25.63 5.48
C SER A 150 10.51 -26.10 5.06
N LEU A 151 9.68 -25.24 4.45
CA LEU A 151 8.60 -25.65 3.51
C LEU A 151 8.40 -24.58 2.42
N LYS A 152 8.22 -25.05 1.18
CA LYS A 152 8.18 -24.31 -0.08
C LYS A 152 6.75 -24.05 -0.59
N GLU A 153 6.62 -22.94 -1.31
CA GLU A 153 5.90 -22.68 -2.58
C GLU A 153 4.41 -23.07 -2.75
N ASP A 154 3.57 -22.06 -3.04
CA ASP A 154 2.84 -21.94 -4.32
C ASP A 154 2.42 -20.46 -4.53
N GLU A 155 3.06 -19.77 -5.47
CA GLU A 155 2.95 -18.31 -5.70
C GLU A 155 2.44 -17.97 -7.11
N SER A 156 1.90 -18.94 -7.86
CA SER A 156 1.70 -18.77 -9.32
C SER A 156 0.25 -18.46 -9.76
N ALA A 157 -0.76 -18.81 -8.96
CA ALA A 157 -2.17 -18.70 -9.37
C ALA A 157 -2.76 -17.29 -9.19
N ASP A 158 -2.33 -16.57 -8.16
CA ASP A 158 -2.99 -15.33 -7.72
C ASP A 158 -2.64 -14.09 -8.56
N ILE A 159 -1.44 -14.05 -9.13
CA ILE A 159 -1.01 -12.96 -10.03
C ILE A 159 -1.84 -12.98 -11.32
N HIS A 160 -2.20 -14.18 -11.81
CA HIS A 160 -2.97 -14.32 -13.04
C HIS A 160 -4.44 -13.93 -12.85
N LYS A 161 -5.00 -14.14 -11.66
CA LYS A 161 -6.39 -13.77 -11.32
C LYS A 161 -6.56 -12.26 -11.20
N LEU A 162 -5.62 -11.57 -10.55
CA LEU A 162 -5.61 -10.10 -10.46
C LEU A 162 -5.39 -9.43 -11.84
N SER A 163 -4.58 -10.04 -12.72
CA SER A 163 -4.42 -9.59 -14.10
C SER A 163 -5.72 -9.69 -14.90
N ASN A 164 -6.51 -10.74 -14.68
CA ASN A 164 -7.76 -10.96 -15.40
C ASN A 164 -8.88 -10.02 -14.93
N THR A 165 -8.99 -9.76 -13.63
CA THR A 165 -9.95 -8.77 -13.10
C THR A 165 -9.66 -7.35 -13.61
N VAL A 166 -8.38 -6.97 -13.75
CA VAL A 166 -7.99 -5.68 -14.35
C VAL A 166 -8.29 -5.63 -15.85
N LYS A 167 -8.11 -6.75 -16.58
CA LYS A 167 -8.45 -6.85 -18.01
C LYS A 167 -9.96 -6.79 -18.28
N GLU A 168 -10.78 -7.26 -17.35
CA GLU A 168 -12.23 -7.22 -17.46
C GLU A 168 -12.78 -5.80 -17.28
N CYS A 169 -12.18 -4.99 -16.38
CA CYS A 169 -12.48 -3.57 -16.26
C CYS A 169 -12.11 -2.72 -17.50
N LEU A 170 -11.24 -3.22 -18.39
CA LEU A 170 -10.83 -2.52 -19.62
C LEU A 170 -11.80 -2.72 -20.80
N LYS A 171 -12.79 -3.63 -20.70
CA LYS A 171 -13.65 -4.01 -21.83
C LYS A 171 -15.03 -3.34 -21.85
N ILE A 172 -15.30 -2.38 -20.96
CA ILE A 172 -16.58 -1.65 -20.98
C ILE A 172 -16.30 -0.16 -21.17
N ASN A 173 -16.24 0.25 -22.44
CA ASN A 173 -16.79 1.50 -23.00
C ASN A 173 -16.23 1.76 -24.40
N THR A 174 -16.73 1.02 -25.40
CA THR A 174 -16.81 1.52 -26.77
C THR A 174 -18.25 1.36 -27.24
N GLY A 175 -19.11 2.22 -26.71
CA GLY A 175 -20.43 2.50 -27.26
C GLY A 175 -20.31 3.68 -28.21
N ASP A 176 -20.14 3.36 -29.48
CA ASP A 176 -20.21 4.23 -30.64
C ASP A 176 -21.43 5.17 -30.58
N SER A 177 -21.23 6.45 -30.88
CA SER A 177 -22.29 7.43 -31.12
C SER A 177 -21.94 8.18 -32.40
N THR A 178 -22.06 7.47 -33.52
CA THR A 178 -22.16 8.10 -34.84
C THR A 178 -23.46 7.68 -35.53
N LYS A 179 -24.11 8.69 -36.13
CA LYS A 179 -25.26 8.68 -37.06
C LYS A 179 -26.67 8.81 -36.46
N ASN A 180 -27.31 9.96 -36.71
CA ASN A 180 -28.06 10.14 -37.95
C ASN A 180 -28.43 11.61 -38.18
N GLU A 181 -28.17 12.06 -39.42
CA GLU A 181 -28.83 13.19 -40.06
C GLU A 181 -30.33 12.89 -40.25
N ALA A 182 -31.16 13.91 -40.00
CA ALA A 182 -32.34 14.28 -40.77
C ALA A 182 -32.70 15.72 -40.44
#